data_AF-A0A941PK70-F1
#
_entry.id   AF-A0A941PK70-F1
#
_cell.length_a   1.000
_cell.length_b   1.000
_cell.length_c   1.000
_cell.angle_alpha   90.00
_cell.angle_beta   90.00
_cell.angle_gamma   90.00
#
_symmetry.space_group_name_H-M   'P 1'
#
loop_
_entity.id
_entity.type
_entity.pdbx_description
1 polymer ?
#
loop_
_entity_poly.entity_id
_entity_poly.type
_entity_poly.pdbx_seq_one_letter_code
_entity_poly.pdbx_strand_id
1 'polypeptide(L)'
;IGIYWNNHHHFMYVAKSVNGGILWANMGLLFCLSLAPFTTAWLGESGGAPIPTAVYGVSLILPAFAYLILQTLMIRADGPDSALAKAVASDNDWKGRFSPLFYALGIVLSFFYPPLAWAIYVLLALIWLVPDKRMQRVINRSGLPPSRS
;
A
#
# COMPACT_ATOMS: atom_id res chain seq x y z
N ILE A 1 -5.31 6.59 -0.85
CA ILE A 1 -4.61 7.26 -1.97
C ILE A 1 -3.49 8.18 -1.47
N GLY A 2 -3.75 9.17 -0.61
CA GLY A 2 -2.73 10.12 -0.12
C GLY A 2 -1.49 9.50 0.54
N ILE A 3 -1.66 8.43 1.34
CA ILE A 3 -0.53 7.71 1.98
C ILE A 3 0.42 7.09 0.95
N TYR A 4 -0.14 6.43 -0.08
CA TYR A 4 0.66 5.84 -1.15
C TYR A 4 1.35 6.91 -2.00
N TRP A 5 0.68 8.04 -2.24
CA TRP A 5 1.27 9.15 -2.98
C TRP A 5 2.45 9.78 -2.22
N ASN A 6 2.30 9.99 -0.91
CA ASN A 6 3.41 10.44 -0.06
C ASN A 6 4.57 9.45 -0.14
N ASN A 7 4.29 8.15 -0.02
CA ASN A 7 5.32 7.11 -0.14
C ASN A 7 6.00 7.08 -1.52
N HIS A 8 5.24 7.24 -2.60
CA HIS A 8 5.77 7.30 -3.96
C HIS A 8 6.67 8.52 -4.17
N HIS A 9 6.27 9.70 -3.68
CA HIS A 9 7.07 10.92 -3.82
C HIS A 9 8.43 10.76 -3.15
N HIS A 10 8.50 10.18 -1.96
CA HIS A 10 9.79 9.92 -1.31
C HIS A 10 10.61 8.83 -2.02
N PHE A 11 9.99 7.85 -2.67
CA PHE A 11 10.72 6.87 -3.49
C PHE A 11 11.44 7.52 -4.67
N MET A 12 10.80 8.50 -5.34
CA MET A 12 11.42 9.24 -6.45
C MET A 12 12.63 10.08 -6.02
N TYR A 13 12.68 10.52 -4.76
CA TYR A 13 13.83 11.26 -4.21
C TYR A 13 15.02 10.37 -3.83
N VAL A 14 14.78 9.10 -3.53
CA VAL A 14 15.81 8.17 -3.02
C VAL A 14 16.34 7.23 -4.12
N ALA A 15 15.59 7.06 -5.22
CA ALA A 15 15.98 6.19 -6.32
C ALA A 15 17.25 6.71 -7.03
N LYS A 16 18.37 6.00 -6.86
CA LYS A 16 19.64 6.31 -7.53
C LYS A 16 19.70 5.76 -8.96
N SER A 17 18.95 4.71 -9.23
CA SER A 17 18.82 4.11 -10.56
C SER A 17 17.38 3.66 -10.80
N VAL A 18 16.82 4.01 -11.95
CA VAL A 18 15.48 3.56 -12.38
C VAL A 18 15.68 2.65 -13.57
N ASN A 19 15.26 1.39 -13.45
CA ASN A 19 15.25 0.43 -14.56
C ASN A 19 13.82 0.16 -15.03
N GLY A 20 13.67 -0.50 -16.19
CA GLY A 20 12.36 -0.82 -16.76
C GLY A 20 11.47 -1.64 -15.82
N GLY A 21 12.04 -2.53 -15.00
CA GLY A 21 11.29 -3.32 -14.04
C GLY A 21 10.65 -2.48 -12.93
N ILE A 22 11.37 -1.48 -12.41
CA ILE A 22 10.84 -0.54 -11.40
C ILE A 22 9.70 0.30 -12.00
N LEU A 23 9.84 0.76 -13.24
CA LEU A 23 8.81 1.51 -13.95
C LEU A 23 7.52 0.68 -14.13
N TRP A 24 7.64 -0.57 -14.57
CA TRP A 24 6.48 -1.48 -14.72
C TRP A 24 5.79 -1.75 -13.39
N ALA A 25 6.55 -2.02 -12.32
CA ALA A 25 5.99 -2.21 -10.99
C ALA A 25 5.28 -0.95 -10.48
N ASN A 26 5.82 0.23 -10.77
CA ASN A 26 5.18 1.50 -10.44
C ASN A 26 3.87 1.69 -11.22
N MET A 27 3.82 1.37 -12.51
CA MET A 27 2.58 1.41 -13.29
C MET A 27 1.53 0.45 -12.71
N GLY A 28 1.94 -0.75 -12.30
CA GLY A 28 1.07 -1.70 -11.62
C GLY A 28 0.49 -1.13 -10.32
N LEU A 29 1.30 -0.47 -9.49
CA LEU A 29 0.84 0.21 -8.27
C LEU A 29 -0.17 1.31 -8.59
N LEU A 30 0.13 2.19 -9.55
CA LEU A 30 -0.75 3.28 -9.95
C LEU A 30 -2.08 2.78 -10.50
N PHE A 31 -2.04 1.70 -11.31
CA PHE A 31 -3.23 1.02 -11.80
C PHE A 31 -4.08 0.47 -10.63
N CYS A 32 -3.47 -0.21 -9.67
CA CYS A 32 -4.21 -0.72 -8.51
C CYS A 32 -4.85 0.42 -7.70
N LEU A 33 -4.16 1.56 -7.57
CA LEU A 33 -4.69 2.74 -6.87
C LEU A 33 -5.85 3.41 -7.63
N SER A 34 -5.86 3.37 -8.97
CA SER A 34 -6.96 3.94 -9.75
C SER A 34 -8.24 3.10 -9.69
N LEU A 35 -8.15 1.82 -9.35
CA LEU A 35 -9.31 0.96 -9.12
C LEU A 35 -10.07 1.31 -7.83
N ALA A 36 -9.40 1.89 -6.83
CA ALA A 36 -10.02 2.22 -5.55
C ALA A 36 -11.24 3.16 -5.69
N PRO A 37 -11.17 4.33 -6.36
CA PRO A 37 -12.34 5.20 -6.51
C PRO A 37 -13.47 4.55 -7.32
N PHE A 38 -13.14 3.79 -8.37
CA PHE A 38 -14.12 3.08 -9.18
C PHE A 38 -14.91 2.05 -8.37
N THR A 39 -14.21 1.18 -7.65
CA THR A 39 -14.84 0.14 -6.82
C THR A 39 -15.55 0.70 -5.61
N THR A 40 -15.09 1.83 -5.05
CA THR A 40 -15.80 2.56 -3.99
C THR A 40 -17.14 3.09 -4.48
N ALA A 41 -17.17 3.72 -5.66
CA ALA A 41 -18.40 4.22 -6.26
C ALA A 41 -19.38 3.09 -6.56
N TRP A 42 -18.89 2.02 -7.19
CA TRP A 42 -19.71 0.85 -7.52
C TRP A 42 -20.30 0.16 -6.29
N LEU A 43 -19.54 0.08 -5.19
CA LEU A 43 -20.05 -0.44 -3.92
C LEU A 43 -21.21 0.41 -3.37
N GLY A 44 -21.08 1.75 -3.45
CA GLY A 44 -22.11 2.69 -3.01
C GLY A 44 -23.39 2.59 -3.84
N GLU A 45 -23.28 2.53 -5.16
CA GLU A 45 -24.41 2.41 -6.08
C GLU A 45 -25.14 1.07 -5.94
N SER A 46 -24.40 0.00 -5.62
CA SER A 46 -24.96 -1.36 -5.51
C SER A 46 -25.65 -1.64 -4.16
N GLY A 47 -25.78 -0.63 -3.28
CA GLY A 47 -26.39 -0.80 -1.96
C GLY A 47 -25.66 -1.80 -1.06
N GLY A 48 -24.38 -2.06 -1.32
CA GLY A 48 -23.60 -3.03 -0.55
C GLY A 48 -23.81 -4.50 -0.90
N ALA A 49 -24.20 -4.80 -2.14
CA ALA A 49 -24.28 -6.17 -2.60
C ALA A 49 -22.95 -6.96 -2.38
N PRO A 50 -23.04 -8.30 -2.21
CA PRO A 50 -21.88 -9.14 -1.91
C PRO A 50 -20.73 -9.02 -2.91
N ILE A 51 -21.04 -9.07 -4.22
CA ILE A 51 -20.03 -9.05 -5.30
C ILE A 51 -19.27 -7.70 -5.32
N PRO A 52 -19.94 -6.53 -5.37
CA PRO A 52 -19.27 -5.23 -5.24
C PRO A 52 -18.42 -5.11 -3.97
N THR A 53 -18.88 -5.65 -2.84
CA THR A 53 -18.12 -5.64 -1.58
C THR A 53 -16.84 -6.48 -1.66
N ALA A 54 -16.90 -7.66 -2.30
CA ALA A 54 -15.74 -8.50 -2.55
C ALA A 54 -14.73 -7.80 -3.47
N VAL A 55 -15.21 -7.22 -4.58
CA VAL A 55 -14.36 -6.51 -5.55
C VAL A 55 -13.72 -5.27 -4.93
N TYR A 56 -14.46 -4.55 -4.08
CA TYR A 56 -13.91 -3.46 -3.28
C TYR A 56 -12.77 -3.95 -2.38
N GLY A 57 -12.95 -5.05 -1.65
CA GLY A 57 -11.89 -5.66 -0.83
C GLY A 57 -10.64 -6.04 -1.63
N VAL A 58 -10.83 -6.62 -2.82
CA VAL A 58 -9.72 -6.94 -3.75
C VAL A 58 -8.99 -5.67 -4.21
N SER A 59 -9.72 -4.60 -4.49
CA SER A 59 -9.10 -3.32 -4.88
C SER A 59 -8.23 -2.71 -3.76
N LEU A 60 -8.54 -3.00 -2.50
CA LEU A 60 -7.77 -2.50 -1.34
C LEU A 60 -6.50 -3.33 -1.09
N ILE A 61 -6.52 -4.64 -1.37
CA ILE A 61 -5.36 -5.51 -1.15
C ILE A 61 -4.33 -5.43 -2.29
N LEU A 62 -4.77 -5.19 -3.53
CA LEU A 62 -3.90 -5.14 -4.72
C LEU A 62 -2.77 -4.08 -4.62
N PRO A 63 -3.01 -2.84 -4.20
CA PRO A 63 -1.95 -1.84 -4.01
C PRO A 63 -0.88 -2.28 -3.00
N ALA A 64 -1.24 -3.03 -1.96
CA ALA A 64 -0.28 -3.55 -1.00
C ALA A 64 0.69 -4.55 -1.66
N PHE A 65 0.18 -5.48 -2.48
CA PHE A 65 1.04 -6.40 -3.23
C PHE A 65 1.91 -5.69 -4.26
N ALA A 66 1.34 -4.76 -5.02
CA ALA A 66 2.10 -3.98 -6.00
C ALA A 66 3.23 -3.17 -5.34
N TYR A 67 2.97 -2.61 -4.15
CA TYR A 67 3.97 -1.90 -3.36
C TYR A 67 5.11 -2.80 -2.89
N LEU A 68 4.81 -4.04 -2.46
CA LEU A 68 5.84 -5.01 -2.06
C LEU A 68 6.75 -5.38 -3.24
N ILE A 69 6.19 -5.56 -4.43
CA ILE A 69 6.96 -5.84 -5.65
C ILE A 69 7.86 -4.65 -5.97
N LEU A 70 7.31 -3.44 -6.01
CA LEU A 70 8.07 -2.21 -6.27
C LEU A 70 9.22 -2.05 -5.28
N GLN A 71 8.94 -2.18 -3.99
CA GLN A 71 9.94 -2.10 -2.91
C GLN A 71 11.05 -3.15 -3.09
N THR A 72 10.69 -4.39 -3.42
CA THR A 72 11.67 -5.48 -3.63
C THR A 72 12.59 -5.19 -4.81
N LEU A 73 12.03 -4.69 -5.92
CA LEU A 73 12.82 -4.32 -7.10
C LEU A 73 13.76 -3.14 -6.82
N MET A 74 13.31 -2.15 -6.05
CA MET A 74 14.17 -1.02 -5.65
C MET A 74 15.33 -1.46 -4.75
N ILE A 75 15.06 -2.31 -3.75
CA ILE A 75 16.11 -2.87 -2.88
C ILE A 75 17.12 -3.69 -3.68
N ARG A 76 16.65 -4.47 -4.67
CA ARG A 76 17.53 -5.24 -5.55
C ARG A 76 18.37 -4.35 -6.46
N ALA A 77 17.82 -3.25 -6.94
CA ALA A 77 18.53 -2.31 -7.83
C ALA A 77 19.59 -1.48 -7.07
N ASP A 78 19.27 -0.97 -5.88
CA ASP A 78 20.18 -0.15 -5.08
C ASP A 78 21.13 -0.96 -4.17
N GLY A 79 20.88 -2.28 -4.06
CA GLY A 79 21.68 -3.22 -3.27
C GLY A 79 21.30 -3.32 -1.78
N PRO A 80 21.81 -4.36 -1.08
CA PRO A 80 21.48 -4.64 0.32
C PRO A 80 21.99 -3.58 1.31
N ASP A 81 22.97 -2.77 0.90
CA ASP A 81 23.50 -1.67 1.71
C ASP A 81 22.71 -0.36 1.60
N SER A 82 21.70 -0.32 0.74
CA SER A 82 20.86 0.85 0.53
C SER A 82 20.13 1.29 1.79
N ALA A 83 19.88 2.59 1.91
CA ALA A 83 19.12 3.17 3.02
C ALA A 83 17.71 2.55 3.13
N LEU A 84 17.11 2.22 1.99
CA LEU A 84 15.82 1.54 1.91
C LEU A 84 15.91 0.13 2.51
N ALA A 85 16.86 -0.70 2.09
CA ALA A 85 17.04 -2.06 2.60
C ALA A 85 17.22 -2.09 4.12
N LYS A 86 18.04 -1.17 4.66
CA LYS A 86 18.29 -1.06 6.10
C LYS A 86 17.03 -0.61 6.87
N ALA A 87 16.25 0.30 6.30
CA ALA A 87 14.98 0.72 6.89
C ALA A 87 13.90 -0.37 6.84
N VAL A 88 13.90 -1.22 5.80
CA VAL A 88 13.05 -2.41 5.72
C VAL A 88 13.42 -3.44 6.77
N ALA A 89 14.71 -3.78 6.86
CA ALA A 89 15.19 -4.83 7.75
C ALA A 89 15.04 -4.48 9.24
N SER A 90 15.13 -3.19 9.58
CA SER A 90 14.97 -2.70 10.96
C SER A 90 13.51 -2.59 11.40
N ASP A 91 12.53 -2.87 10.53
CA ASP A 91 11.13 -2.61 10.81
C ASP A 91 10.35 -3.89 11.11
N ASN A 92 9.62 -3.87 12.22
CA ASN A 92 8.69 -4.94 12.56
C ASN A 92 7.35 -4.65 11.87
N ASP A 93 7.29 -4.90 10.55
CA ASP A 93 6.13 -4.63 9.70
C ASP A 93 4.99 -5.64 9.95
N TRP A 94 4.40 -5.57 11.15
CA TRP A 94 3.24 -6.40 11.49
C TRP A 94 2.01 -5.96 10.68
N LYS A 95 1.85 -4.66 10.40
CA LYS A 95 0.71 -4.14 9.63
C LYS A 95 0.70 -4.72 8.23
N GLY A 96 1.82 -4.70 7.51
CA GLY A 96 1.95 -5.26 6.16
C GLY A 96 1.80 -6.78 6.11
N ARG A 97 2.18 -7.50 7.18
CA ARG A 97 2.03 -8.96 7.28
C ARG A 97 0.60 -9.40 7.55
N PHE A 98 -0.11 -8.70 8.45
CA PHE A 98 -1.45 -9.09 8.87
C PHE A 98 -2.57 -8.48 8.03
N SER A 99 -2.39 -7.28 7.47
CA SER A 99 -3.45 -6.61 6.67
C SER A 99 -3.95 -7.46 5.50
N PRO A 100 -3.10 -8.17 4.72
CA PRO A 100 -3.57 -9.03 3.64
C PRO A 100 -4.52 -10.14 4.11
N LEU A 101 -4.26 -10.71 5.30
CA LEU A 101 -5.13 -11.74 5.89
C LEU A 101 -6.49 -11.17 6.28
N PHE A 102 -6.52 -9.97 6.88
CA PHE A 102 -7.78 -9.31 7.22
C PHE A 102 -8.57 -8.89 5.96
N TYR A 103 -7.90 -8.42 4.92
CA TYR A 103 -8.57 -8.14 3.63
C TYR A 103 -9.12 -9.42 3.01
N ALA A 104 -8.36 -10.51 2.97
CA ALA A 104 -8.83 -11.80 2.49
C ALA A 104 -10.04 -12.31 3.28
N LEU A 105 -10.00 -12.17 4.61
CA LEU A 105 -11.13 -12.50 5.48
C LEU A 105 -12.36 -11.66 5.16
N GLY A 106 -12.20 -10.34 4.98
CA GLY A 106 -13.29 -9.45 4.57
C GLY A 106 -13.91 -9.85 3.23
N ILE A 107 -13.09 -10.24 2.25
CA ILE A 107 -13.56 -10.71 0.92
C ILE A 107 -14.38 -11.99 1.06
N VAL A 108 -13.95 -12.94 1.88
CA VAL A 108 -14.72 -14.17 2.11
C VAL A 108 -16.02 -13.85 2.83
N LEU A 109 -15.97 -13.02 3.88
CA LEU A 109 -17.14 -12.63 4.67
C LEU A 109 -18.15 -11.82 3.87
N SER A 110 -17.75 -11.11 2.83
CA SER A 110 -18.68 -10.33 2.02
C SER A 110 -19.71 -11.17 1.28
N PHE A 111 -19.44 -12.47 1.05
CA PHE A 111 -20.41 -13.39 0.46
C PHE A 111 -21.50 -13.85 1.43
N PHE A 112 -21.26 -13.74 2.74
CA PHE A 112 -22.18 -14.20 3.77
C PHE A 112 -22.87 -13.04 4.49
N TYR A 113 -22.10 -12.00 4.85
CA TYR A 113 -22.60 -10.85 5.59
C TYR A 113 -21.76 -9.59 5.27
N PRO A 114 -22.10 -8.86 4.19
CA PRO A 114 -21.37 -7.65 3.74
C PRO A 114 -21.06 -6.61 4.82
N PRO A 115 -21.95 -6.31 5.80
CA PRO A 115 -21.65 -5.32 6.83
C PRO A 115 -20.43 -5.66 7.69
N LEU A 116 -20.14 -6.95 7.92
CA LEU A 116 -18.95 -7.35 8.67
C LEU A 116 -17.66 -7.13 7.85
N ALA A 117 -17.72 -7.36 6.53
CA ALA A 117 -16.61 -7.02 5.64
C ALA A 117 -16.31 -5.51 5.67
N TRP A 118 -17.34 -4.66 5.67
CA TRP A 118 -17.19 -3.21 5.77
C TRP A 118 -16.52 -2.79 7.08
N ALA A 119 -16.94 -3.37 8.21
CA ALA A 119 -16.32 -3.10 9.50
C ALA A 119 -14.82 -3.43 9.49
N ILE A 120 -14.43 -4.56 8.88
CA ILE A 120 -13.03 -4.94 8.71
C ILE A 120 -12.28 -3.94 7.83
N TYR A 121 -12.84 -3.56 6.67
CA TYR A 121 -12.18 -2.63 5.74
C TYR A 121 -12.00 -1.24 6.36
N VAL A 122 -13.01 -0.72 7.08
CA VAL A 122 -12.92 0.55 7.79
C VAL A 122 -11.87 0.48 8.90
N LEU A 123 -11.85 -0.60 9.70
CA LEU A 123 -10.86 -0.78 10.75
C LEU A 123 -9.43 -0.82 10.19
N LEU A 124 -9.20 -1.52 9.09
CA LEU A 124 -7.90 -1.52 8.40
C LEU A 124 -7.54 -0.13 7.88
N ALA A 125 -8.48 0.59 7.26
CA ALA A 125 -8.26 1.95 6.80
C ALA A 125 -7.83 2.88 7.95
N LEU A 126 -8.46 2.76 9.13
CA LEU A 126 -8.10 3.51 10.32
C LEU A 126 -6.71 3.14 10.86
N ILE A 127 -6.35 1.84 10.88
CA ILE A 127 -5.02 1.38 11.28
C ILE A 127 -3.92 1.95 10.36
N TRP A 128 -4.22 2.05 9.08
CA TRP A 128 -3.32 2.60 8.06
C TRP A 128 -3.28 4.13 8.06
N LEU A 129 -4.29 4.81 8.61
CA LEU A 129 -4.28 6.27 8.77
C LEU A 129 -3.09 6.74 9.63
N VAL A 130 -2.64 5.91 10.58
CA VAL A 130 -1.43 6.15 11.37
C VAL A 130 -0.21 5.99 10.45
N PRO A 131 0.51 7.09 10.12
CA PRO A 131 1.58 7.08 9.13
C PRO A 131 2.68 6.10 9.50
N ASP A 132 3.19 5.41 8.48
CA ASP A 132 4.24 4.43 8.67
C ASP A 132 5.56 5.14 9.04
N LYS A 133 6.04 4.91 10.27
CA LYS A 133 7.23 5.58 10.82
C LYS A 133 8.52 5.19 10.09
N ARG A 134 8.46 4.21 9.21
CA ARG A 134 9.57 3.70 8.39
C ARG A 134 10.14 4.76 7.45
N MET A 135 9.24 5.49 6.79
CA MET A 135 9.57 6.56 5.84
C MET A 135 10.25 7.76 6.53
N GLN A 136 9.75 8.13 7.70
CA GLN A 136 10.35 9.17 8.53
C GLN A 136 11.76 8.77 9.00
N ARG A 137 11.99 7.48 9.30
CA ARG A 137 13.31 6.95 9.68
C ARG A 137 14.30 6.93 8.50
N VAL A 138 13.85 6.69 7.27
CA VAL A 138 14.69 6.80 6.06
C VAL A 138 15.19 8.24 5.89
N ILE A 139 14.30 9.22 6.01
CA ILE A 139 14.63 10.65 5.87
C ILE A 139 15.61 11.11 6.95
N ASN A 140 15.37 10.72 8.21
CA ASN A 140 16.28 11.11 9.32
C ASN A 140 17.66 10.46 9.22
N ARG A 141 17.80 9.29 8.57
CA ARG A 141 19.10 8.60 8.43
C ARG A 141 19.84 8.94 7.14
N SER A 142 19.17 9.44 6.10
CA SER A 142 19.83 9.84 4.85
C SER A 142 20.54 11.20 4.92
N GLY A 143 20.42 11.94 6.04
CA GLY A 143 21.05 13.25 6.22
C GLY A 143 20.49 14.35 5.31
N LEU A 144 19.37 14.07 4.62
CA LEU A 144 18.68 15.05 3.79
C LEU A 144 17.85 15.98 4.69
N PRO A 145 17.93 17.30 4.50
CA PRO A 145 17.20 18.25 5.34
C PRO A 145 15.68 17.97 5.26
N PRO A 146 14.94 18.08 6.37
CA PRO A 146 13.49 17.95 6.34
C PRO A 146 12.92 18.99 5.37
N SER A 147 12.09 18.53 4.42
CA SER A 147 11.41 19.41 3.49
C SER A 147 10.61 20.44 4.28
N ARG A 148 10.99 21.72 4.16
CA ARG A 148 10.16 22.82 4.62
C ARG A 148 8.90 22.82 3.75
N SER A 149 7.78 22.43 4.36
CA SER A 149 6.42 22.66 3.86
C SER A 149 6.15 24.13 3.68
#